data_AF-A0AAV3L0E5-F1
#
_entry.id   AF-A0AAV3L0E5-F1
#
_cell.length_a   1.000
_cell.length_b   1.000
_cell.length_c   1.000
_cell.angle_alpha   90.00
_cell.angle_beta   90.00
_cell.angle_gamma   90.00
#
_symmetry.space_group_name_H-M   'P 1'
#
loop_
_entity.id
_entity.type
_entity.pdbx_description
1 polymer ?
#
loop_
_entity_poly.entity_id
_entity_poly.type
_entity_poly.pdbx_seq_one_letter_code
_entity_poly.pdbx_strand_id
1 'polypeptide(L)'
;MYNEENEAVAKLVQWVRSCDTIWEMICDDSGWYLALEDIIELMEEMISKGQYQMVMVLLGKMDKNRFVHEAISMVIINRVKNPNCETGILTECVNAIKKIAKQHGVMRETLTI
;
A
#
# COMPACT_ATOMS: atom_id res chain seq x y z
N MET A 1 -15.15 8.07 20.05
CA MET A 1 -16.03 8.46 18.93
C MET A 1 -15.50 7.81 17.68
N TYR A 2 -16.13 6.72 17.24
CA TYR A 2 -15.90 6.17 15.90
C TYR A 2 -16.76 7.03 14.96
N ASN A 3 -16.11 7.96 14.26
CA ASN A 3 -16.76 9.03 13.49
C ASN A 3 -17.20 8.47 12.13
N GLU A 4 -18.43 8.76 11.71
CA GLU A 4 -19.02 8.32 10.42
C GLU A 4 -18.12 8.60 9.20
N GLU A 5 -17.27 9.63 9.28
CA GLU A 5 -16.22 9.93 8.29
C GLU A 5 -15.24 8.77 8.06
N ASN A 6 -14.79 8.09 9.13
CA ASN A 6 -13.85 6.98 8.99
C ASN A 6 -14.49 5.78 8.29
N GLU A 7 -15.80 5.58 8.49
CA GLU A 7 -16.55 4.53 7.81
C GLU A 7 -16.77 4.88 6.33
N ALA A 8 -17.07 6.15 6.02
CA ALA A 8 -17.18 6.62 4.65
C ALA A 8 -15.84 6.51 3.88
N VAL A 9 -14.73 6.85 4.53
CA VAL A 9 -13.38 6.68 3.96
C VAL A 9 -13.05 5.20 3.77
N ALA A 10 -13.34 4.33 4.73
CA ALA A 10 -13.12 2.89 4.59
C ALA A 10 -13.94 2.30 3.44
N LYS A 11 -15.21 2.69 3.31
CA LYS A 11 -16.08 2.29 2.18
C LYS A 11 -15.58 2.80 0.84
N LEU A 12 -15.11 4.06 0.78
CA LEU A 12 -14.52 4.63 -0.43
C LEU A 12 -13.24 3.88 -0.82
N VAL A 13 -12.35 3.62 0.13
CA VAL A 13 -11.11 2.85 -0.11
C VAL A 13 -11.43 1.44 -0.58
N GLN A 14 -12.40 0.78 0.06
CA GLN A 14 -12.84 -0.56 -0.34
C GLN A 14 -13.45 -0.55 -1.74
N TRP A 15 -14.27 0.46 -2.05
CA TRP A 15 -14.89 0.61 -3.36
C TRP A 15 -13.87 0.88 -4.46
N VAL A 16 -12.94 1.82 -4.26
CA VAL A 16 -11.84 2.10 -5.20
C VAL A 16 -10.94 0.86 -5.37
N ARG A 17 -10.64 0.12 -4.29
CA ARG A 17 -9.92 -1.15 -4.37
C ARG A 17 -10.66 -2.19 -5.22
N SER A 18 -11.99 -2.26 -5.10
CA SER A 18 -12.82 -3.24 -5.81
C SER A 18 -13.17 -2.86 -7.26
N CYS A 19 -12.97 -1.61 -7.64
CA CYS A 19 -13.34 -1.11 -8.95
C CYS A 19 -12.09 -0.96 -9.83
N ASP A 20 -11.72 -2.03 -10.52
CA ASP A 20 -10.60 -2.05 -11.46
C ASP A 20 -10.77 -0.98 -12.55
N THR A 21 -12.00 -0.73 -13.01
CA THR A 21 -12.31 0.32 -13.99
C THR A 21 -11.99 1.74 -13.52
N ILE A 22 -12.15 2.06 -12.23
CA ILE A 22 -11.80 3.39 -11.71
C ILE A 22 -10.30 3.54 -11.55
N TRP A 23 -9.64 2.45 -11.15
CA TRP A 23 -8.19 2.39 -11.14
C TRP A 23 -7.63 2.59 -12.55
N GLU A 24 -8.15 1.86 -13.54
CA GLU A 24 -7.83 2.00 -14.96
C GLU A 24 -8.13 3.40 -15.50
N MET A 25 -9.23 4.04 -15.09
CA MET A 25 -9.55 5.43 -15.46
C MET A 25 -8.62 6.46 -14.83
N ILE A 26 -8.17 6.25 -13.58
CA ILE A 26 -7.19 7.12 -12.91
C ILE A 26 -5.80 6.93 -13.52
N CYS A 27 -5.51 5.70 -13.97
CA CYS A 27 -4.21 5.26 -14.46
C CYS A 27 -4.08 5.28 -15.99
N ASP A 28 -5.12 5.68 -16.73
CA ASP A 28 -5.19 5.76 -18.19
C ASP A 28 -4.89 4.41 -18.89
N ASP A 29 -5.82 3.45 -18.76
CA ASP A 29 -6.09 2.20 -19.56
C ASP A 29 -4.90 1.29 -19.98
N SER A 30 -3.69 1.65 -19.60
CA SER A 30 -2.44 0.99 -19.90
C SER A 30 -1.89 0.53 -18.57
N GLY A 31 -2.30 -0.69 -18.18
CA GLY A 31 -1.88 -1.34 -16.94
C GLY A 31 -0.41 -1.01 -16.64
N TRP A 32 -0.18 -0.37 -15.49
CA TRP A 32 1.13 0.15 -15.16
C TRP A 32 2.06 -1.03 -14.92
N TYR A 33 2.91 -1.32 -15.89
CA TYR A 33 4.06 -2.20 -15.74
C TYR A 33 5.15 -1.48 -14.94
N LEU A 34 4.86 -1.12 -13.69
CA LEU A 34 5.84 -0.52 -12.80
C LEU A 34 6.68 -1.59 -12.13
N ALA A 35 7.96 -1.30 -11.97
CA ALA A 35 8.77 -2.06 -11.04
C ALA A 35 8.28 -1.81 -9.61
N LEU A 36 8.45 -2.80 -8.74
CA LEU A 36 8.17 -2.65 -7.31
C LEU A 36 8.92 -1.46 -6.69
N GLU A 37 10.11 -1.15 -7.17
CA GLU A 37 10.88 0.04 -6.80
C GLU A 37 10.11 1.34 -7.04
N ASP A 38 9.58 1.54 -8.25
CA ASP A 38 8.83 2.75 -8.61
C ASP A 38 7.55 2.89 -7.76
N ILE A 39 6.88 1.78 -7.49
CA ILE A 39 5.67 1.75 -6.65
C ILE A 39 6.01 2.13 -5.20
N ILE A 40 7.14 1.66 -4.68
CA ILE A 40 7.63 2.03 -3.35
C ILE A 40 7.92 3.53 -3.29
N GLU A 41 8.64 4.08 -4.26
CA GLU A 41 8.96 5.51 -4.31
C GLU A 41 7.69 6.37 -4.38
N LEU A 42 6.72 5.96 -5.20
CA LEU A 42 5.42 6.62 -5.29
C LEU A 42 4.68 6.62 -3.94
N MET A 43 4.67 5.48 -3.23
CA MET A 43 4.05 5.40 -1.91
C MET A 43 4.78 6.27 -0.88
N GLU A 44 6.12 6.32 -0.89
CA GLU A 44 6.91 7.20 -0.02
C GLU A 44 6.56 8.68 -0.26
N GLU A 45 6.43 9.09 -1.53
CA GLU A 45 6.03 10.44 -1.92
C GLU A 45 4.60 10.77 -1.45
N MET A 46 3.64 9.87 -1.69
CA MET A 46 2.25 10.04 -1.25
C MET A 46 2.15 10.18 0.27
N ILE A 47 2.89 9.37 1.04
CA ILE A 47 2.96 9.49 2.50
C ILE A 47 3.48 10.87 2.92
N SER A 48 4.55 11.36 2.27
CA SER A 48 5.14 12.67 2.57
C SER A 48 4.18 13.84 2.32
N LYS A 49 3.25 13.66 1.36
CA LYS A 49 2.20 14.61 0.99
C LYS A 49 0.90 14.43 1.77
N GLY A 50 0.84 13.48 2.71
CA GLY A 50 -0.37 13.20 3.49
C GLY A 50 -1.49 12.46 2.74
N GLN A 51 -1.18 11.87 1.58
CA GLN A 51 -2.14 11.15 0.72
C GLN A 51 -2.33 9.68 1.15
N TYR A 52 -2.62 9.47 2.44
CA TYR A 52 -2.65 8.14 3.06
C TYR A 52 -3.70 7.19 2.46
N GLN A 53 -4.83 7.73 2.01
CA GLN A 53 -5.91 6.96 1.39
C GLN A 53 -5.45 6.30 0.08
N MET A 54 -4.65 7.00 -0.73
CA MET A 54 -4.11 6.47 -1.98
C MET A 54 -3.10 5.35 -1.74
N VAL A 55 -2.27 5.50 -0.70
CA VAL A 55 -1.33 4.46 -0.27
C VAL A 55 -2.09 3.20 0.17
N MET A 56 -3.19 3.33 0.90
CA MET A 56 -4.03 2.19 1.28
C MET A 56 -4.66 1.49 0.08
N VAL A 57 -5.05 2.24 -0.96
CA VAL A 57 -5.55 1.66 -2.22
C VAL A 57 -4.45 0.88 -2.92
N LEU A 58 -3.24 1.46 -3.08
CA LEU A 58 -2.08 0.81 -3.71
C LEU A 58 -1.69 -0.49 -2.99
N LEU A 59 -1.46 -0.42 -1.67
CA LEU A 59 -1.18 -1.60 -0.86
C LEU A 59 -2.28 -2.67 -1.02
N GLY A 60 -3.51 -2.20 -1.15
CA GLY A 60 -4.68 -3.03 -1.32
C GLY A 60 -4.79 -3.74 -2.66
N LYS A 61 -4.32 -3.13 -3.74
CA LYS A 61 -4.19 -3.77 -5.07
C LYS A 61 -3.04 -4.76 -5.10
N MET A 62 -1.96 -4.45 -4.38
CA MET A 62 -0.78 -5.29 -4.27
C MET A 62 -0.91 -6.46 -3.28
N ASP A 63 -2.03 -6.64 -2.58
CA ASP A 63 -2.11 -7.64 -1.50
C ASP A 63 -1.87 -9.08 -1.96
N LYS A 64 -2.16 -9.36 -3.24
CA LYS A 64 -1.91 -10.66 -3.87
C LYS A 64 -0.42 -10.94 -4.10
N ASN A 65 0.44 -9.93 -4.04
CA ASN A 65 1.88 -10.12 -4.08
C ASN A 65 2.36 -10.69 -2.74
N ARG A 66 2.93 -11.90 -2.76
CA ARG A 66 3.38 -12.62 -1.56
C ARG A 66 4.33 -11.80 -0.67
N PHE A 67 5.22 -11.02 -1.26
CA PHE A 67 6.23 -10.25 -0.52
C PHE A 67 5.60 -9.01 0.15
N VAL A 68 4.65 -8.38 -0.53
CA VAL A 68 3.86 -7.29 0.03
C VAL A 68 2.98 -7.79 1.16
N HIS A 69 2.30 -8.92 0.96
CA HIS A 69 1.47 -9.56 1.98
C HIS A 69 2.27 -9.92 3.24
N GLU A 70 3.46 -10.52 3.06
CA GLU A 70 4.37 -10.86 4.14
C GLU A 70 4.81 -9.60 4.93
N ALA A 71 5.20 -8.54 4.21
CA ALA A 71 5.62 -7.28 4.82
C ALA A 71 4.52 -6.65 5.69
N ILE A 72 3.31 -6.55 5.14
CA ILE A 72 2.15 -5.97 5.85
C ILE A 72 1.81 -6.83 7.08
N SER A 73 1.78 -8.15 6.92
CA SER A 73 1.48 -9.08 8.03
C SER A 73 2.48 -8.94 9.17
N MET A 74 3.78 -8.86 8.84
CA MET A 74 4.84 -8.65 9.83
C MET A 74 4.65 -7.34 10.61
N VAL A 75 4.34 -6.24 9.92
CA VAL A 75 4.12 -4.93 10.56
C VAL A 75 2.91 -4.97 11.49
N ILE A 76 1.77 -5.51 11.03
CA ILE A 76 0.55 -5.61 11.85
C ILE A 76 0.80 -6.46 13.10
N ILE A 77 1.42 -7.64 12.95
CA ILE A 77 1.74 -8.51 14.08
C ILE A 77 2.65 -7.79 15.08
N ASN A 78 3.66 -7.07 14.61
CA ASN A 78 4.56 -6.32 15.47
C ASN A 78 3.84 -5.19 16.20
N ARG A 79 2.93 -4.48 15.54
CA ARG A 79 2.16 -3.39 16.14
C ARG A 79 1.16 -3.86 17.19
N VAL A 80 0.58 -5.05 17.00
CA VAL A 80 -0.29 -5.69 18.00
C VAL A 80 0.52 -6.11 19.23
N LYS A 81 1.74 -6.63 19.04
CA LYS A 81 2.62 -7.05 20.15
C LYS A 81 3.26 -5.86 20.88
N ASN A 82 3.66 -4.84 20.14
CA ASN A 82 4.37 -3.66 20.61
C ASN A 82 3.75 -2.40 19.99
N PRO A 83 2.65 -1.87 20.57
CA PRO A 83 2.02 -0.65 20.07
C PRO A 83 3.00 0.52 20.19
N ASN A 84 3.29 1.24 19.10
CA ASN A 84 4.32 2.28 19.14
C ASN A 84 3.92 3.75 18.90
N CYS A 85 2.81 4.18 18.32
CA CYS A 85 2.46 5.61 18.00
C CYS A 85 3.48 6.59 17.35
N GLU A 86 4.80 6.47 17.50
CA GLU A 86 5.82 7.40 16.98
C GLU A 86 6.00 7.25 15.46
N THR A 87 5.91 6.02 14.96
CA THR A 87 5.96 5.73 13.53
C THR A 87 4.57 5.45 12.96
N GLY A 88 4.29 6.02 11.79
CA GLY A 88 3.03 5.80 11.06
C GLY A 88 3.00 4.41 10.43
N ILE A 89 1.88 3.69 10.60
CA ILE A 89 1.76 2.28 10.16
C ILE A 89 1.99 2.11 8.64
N LEU A 90 1.58 3.08 7.82
CA LEU A 90 1.81 3.03 6.37
C LEU A 90 3.29 3.18 6.03
N THR A 91 4.02 4.05 6.73
CA THR A 91 5.47 4.18 6.59
C THR A 91 6.18 2.90 6.99
N GLU A 92 5.75 2.25 8.08
CA GLU A 92 6.28 0.95 8.49
C GLU A 92 6.04 -0.13 7.43
N CYS A 93 4.82 -0.20 6.87
CA CYS A 93 4.50 -1.13 5.78
C CYS A 93 5.39 -0.92 4.56
N VAL A 94 5.52 0.32 4.07
CA VAL A 94 6.34 0.63 2.88
C VAL A 94 7.81 0.28 3.13
N ASN A 95 8.35 0.61 4.30
CA ASN A 95 9.71 0.23 4.69
C ASN A 95 9.90 -1.29 4.77
N ALA A 96 8.92 -2.02 5.29
CA ALA A 96 8.95 -3.48 5.35
C ALA A 96 8.93 -4.09 3.94
N ILE A 97 8.09 -3.58 3.03
CA ILE A 97 8.04 -4.01 1.63
C ILE A 97 9.40 -3.79 0.97
N LYS A 98 9.97 -2.58 1.10
CA LYS A 98 11.30 -2.24 0.57
C LYS A 98 12.38 -3.15 1.09
N LYS A 99 12.35 -3.50 2.38
CA LYS A 99 13.28 -4.43 3.01
C LYS A 99 13.15 -5.85 2.45
N ILE A 100 11.93 -6.41 2.43
CA ILE A 100 11.69 -7.78 1.94
C ILE A 100 12.01 -7.89 0.46
N ALA A 101 11.64 -6.89 -0.34
CA ALA A 101 11.91 -6.84 -1.76
C ALA A 101 13.42 -6.84 -2.06
N LYS A 102 14.21 -6.07 -1.31
CA LYS A 102 15.68 -6.08 -1.40
C LYS A 102 16.28 -7.42 -0.99
N GLN A 103 15.79 -8.02 0.10
CA GLN A 103 16.27 -9.33 0.57
C GLN A 103 16.05 -10.45 -0.45
N HIS A 104 14.95 -10.40 -1.18
CA HIS A 104 14.60 -11.39 -2.19
C HIS A 104 15.05 -11.03 -3.61
N GLY A 105 15.66 -9.85 -3.82
CA GLY A 105 16.14 -9.41 -5.15
C GLY A 105 15.03 -9.05 -6.14
N VAL A 106 13.82 -8.71 -5.66
CA VAL A 106 12.61 -8.52 -6.49
C VAL A 106 12.25 -7.05 -6.73
N MET A 107 13.13 -6.11 -6.40
CA MET A 107 12.89 -4.66 -6.58
C MET A 107 12.53 -4.28 -8.03
N ARG A 108 13.08 -5.01 -9.01
CA ARG A 108 12.84 -4.81 -10.44
C ARG A 108 11.76 -5.70 -11.02
N GLU A 109 11.10 -6.52 -10.20
CA GLU A 109 9.96 -7.29 -10.68
C GLU A 109 8.81 -6.33 -11.00
N THR A 110 8.32 -6.43 -12.23
CA THR A 110 7.17 -5.68 -12.68
C THR A 110 5.91 -6.28 -12.08
N LEU A 111 5.12 -5.44 -11.43
CA LEU A 111 3.83 -5.85 -10.87
C LEU A 111 2.72 -5.39 -11.80
N THR A 112 1.77 -6.28 -12.05
CA THR A 112 0.46 -5.89 -12.55
C THR A 112 -0.37 -5.50 -11.33
N ILE A 113 -0.65 -4.21 -11.19
CA ILE A 113 -1.44 -3.61 -10.10
C ILE A 113 -2.88 -3.41 -10.56
#